data_AF-A0A956YYB7-F1
#
_entry.id   AF-A0A956YYB7-F1
#
_cell.length_a   1.000
_cell.length_b   1.000
_cell.length_c   1.000
_cell.angle_alpha   90.00
_cell.angle_beta   90.00
_cell.angle_gamma   90.00
#
_symmetry.space_group_name_H-M   'P 1'
#
loop_
_entity.id
_entity.type
_entity.pdbx_description
1 polymer ?
#
loop_
_entity_poly.entity_id
_entity_poly.type
_entity_poly.pdbx_seq_one_letter_code
_entity_poly.pdbx_strand_id
1 'polypeptide(L)'
;MKTLRRFLFLYGLTALIALASLVLPVAAQDGTGGTISFTGTVSAISGTQITVNGLTVSLEAVEAAPEVLVGMQVTVQGLLLADGHIMAQIIVIIAPPGVTPEPTASPTPTLEPTPGPSPTPTAVTGGGVVVVIEGPVEAINVNIITIYNINIVINADDPVLAIIQIGDLVRVEGQFVDDDDDLTEWIRIDNDTQINITIIAITIVIVD
;
A
#
# COMPACT_ATOMS: atom_id res chain seq x y z
N MET A 1 -17.50 4.29 -91.07
CA MET A 1 -17.62 3.70 -89.72
C MET A 1 -16.26 3.25 -89.13
N LYS A 2 -15.17 4.04 -89.22
CA LYS A 2 -13.84 3.64 -88.70
C LYS A 2 -13.15 4.67 -87.79
N THR A 3 -13.73 5.84 -87.59
CA THR A 3 -13.12 6.94 -86.80
C THR A 3 -13.68 7.07 -85.38
N LEU A 4 -14.81 6.44 -85.05
CA LEU A 4 -15.49 6.62 -83.77
C LEU A 4 -14.94 5.76 -82.62
N ARG A 5 -14.11 4.74 -82.91
CA ARG A 5 -13.55 3.83 -81.88
C ARG A 5 -12.24 4.32 -81.25
N ARG A 6 -11.61 5.37 -81.80
CA ARG A 6 -10.32 5.87 -81.28
C ARG A 6 -10.45 7.00 -80.25
N PHE A 7 -11.61 7.65 -80.17
CA PHE A 7 -11.85 8.72 -79.20
C PHE A 7 -12.31 8.22 -77.81
N LEU A 8 -12.78 6.97 -77.70
CA LEU A 8 -13.26 6.43 -76.42
C LEU A 8 -12.14 5.93 -75.48
N PHE A 9 -10.91 5.75 -76.00
CA PHE A 9 -9.79 5.21 -75.21
C PHE A 9 -8.94 6.29 -74.52
N LEU A 10 -9.06 7.56 -74.91
CA LEU A 10 -8.21 8.63 -74.36
C LEU A 10 -8.82 9.33 -73.13
N TYR A 11 -10.15 9.27 -72.94
CA TYR A 11 -10.81 9.77 -71.73
C TYR A 11 -10.95 8.72 -70.61
N GLY A 12 -10.75 7.44 -70.91
CA GLY A 12 -10.84 6.36 -69.92
C GLY A 12 -9.60 6.22 -69.03
N LEU A 13 -8.45 6.80 -69.41
CA LEU A 13 -7.19 6.64 -68.67
C LEU A 13 -6.83 7.87 -67.80
N THR A 14 -7.38 9.04 -68.08
CA THR A 14 -7.20 10.23 -67.20
C THR A 14 -8.16 10.25 -66.01
N ALA A 15 -9.23 9.43 -66.03
CA ALA A 15 -10.16 9.29 -64.90
C ALA A 15 -9.67 8.30 -63.82
N LEU A 16 -8.56 7.59 -64.03
CA LEU A 16 -8.02 6.59 -63.09
C LEU A 16 -6.84 7.11 -62.25
N ILE A 17 -6.34 8.32 -62.49
CA ILE A 17 -5.19 8.91 -61.77
C ILE A 17 -5.62 10.00 -60.76
N ALA A 18 -6.93 10.23 -60.58
CA ALA A 18 -7.47 11.16 -59.58
C ALA A 18 -8.08 10.47 -58.35
N LEU A 19 -7.68 9.21 -58.06
CA LEU A 19 -8.24 8.40 -56.98
C LEU A 19 -7.20 7.90 -55.96
N ALA A 20 -6.13 8.66 -55.72
CA ALA A 20 -5.00 8.17 -54.89
C ALA A 20 -4.53 9.10 -53.77
N SER A 21 -5.25 10.18 -53.44
CA SER A 21 -4.87 11.02 -52.31
C SER A 21 -6.05 11.72 -51.65
N LEU A 22 -7.09 10.94 -51.34
CA LEU A 22 -8.03 11.34 -50.29
C LEU A 22 -7.35 11.04 -48.94
N VAL A 23 -6.41 11.90 -48.55
CA VAL A 23 -5.91 11.95 -47.18
C VAL A 23 -7.05 12.49 -46.34
N LEU A 24 -7.88 11.59 -45.83
CA LEU A 24 -8.87 11.97 -44.83
C LEU A 24 -8.09 12.52 -43.63
N PRO A 25 -8.46 13.69 -43.07
CA PRO A 25 -7.95 14.07 -41.78
C PRO A 25 -8.42 13.00 -40.80
N VAL A 26 -7.50 12.12 -40.41
CA VAL A 26 -7.66 11.33 -39.20
C VAL A 26 -7.75 12.39 -38.11
N ALA A 27 -8.95 12.63 -37.61
CA ALA A 27 -9.11 13.37 -36.38
C ALA A 27 -8.24 12.63 -35.37
N ALA A 28 -7.13 13.25 -34.97
CA ALA A 28 -6.39 12.82 -33.80
C ALA A 28 -7.44 12.74 -32.70
N GLN A 29 -7.77 11.52 -32.27
CA GLN A 29 -8.66 11.33 -31.14
C GLN A 29 -7.99 12.10 -30.01
N ASP A 30 -8.65 13.17 -29.61
CA ASP A 30 -8.27 13.99 -28.47
C ASP A 30 -7.95 13.02 -27.34
N GLY A 31 -6.74 13.11 -26.77
CA GLY A 31 -6.10 12.08 -25.92
C GLY A 31 -6.81 11.81 -24.59
N THR A 32 -8.10 12.11 -24.52
CA THR A 32 -9.01 11.77 -23.45
C THR A 32 -9.30 10.29 -23.55
N GLY A 33 -8.54 9.52 -22.77
CA GLY A 33 -8.70 8.08 -22.64
C GLY A 33 -10.16 7.66 -22.48
N GLY A 34 -10.55 6.56 -23.15
CA GLY A 34 -11.89 6.01 -23.00
C GLY A 34 -12.11 5.47 -21.58
N THR A 35 -13.33 5.61 -21.05
CA THR A 35 -13.71 4.91 -19.82
C THR A 35 -13.75 3.41 -20.07
N ILE A 36 -13.17 2.62 -19.17
CA ILE A 36 -13.13 1.16 -19.23
C ILE A 36 -13.55 0.55 -17.90
N SER A 37 -14.21 -0.60 -17.97
CA SER A 37 -14.56 -1.44 -16.82
C SER A 37 -14.17 -2.88 -17.12
N PHE A 38 -13.44 -3.51 -16.21
CA PHE A 38 -13.04 -4.91 -16.35
C PHE A 38 -12.83 -5.60 -15.00
N THR A 39 -12.89 -6.92 -15.00
CA THR A 39 -12.64 -7.76 -13.83
C THR A 39 -11.43 -8.66 -14.09
N GLY A 40 -10.60 -8.87 -13.07
CA GLY A 40 -9.44 -9.76 -13.17
C GLY A 40 -8.80 -10.05 -11.82
N THR A 41 -7.79 -10.91 -11.82
CA THR A 41 -6.97 -11.18 -10.64
C THR A 41 -5.76 -10.27 -10.60
N VAL A 42 -5.42 -9.80 -9.40
CA VAL A 42 -4.23 -9.00 -9.16
C VAL A 42 -3.01 -9.90 -9.20
N SER A 43 -2.09 -9.68 -10.13
CA SER A 43 -0.89 -10.49 -10.31
C SER A 43 0.37 -9.87 -9.70
N ALA A 44 0.40 -8.56 -9.51
CA ALA A 44 1.52 -7.83 -8.93
C ALA A 44 1.06 -6.50 -8.33
N ILE A 45 1.79 -6.02 -7.33
CA ILE A 45 1.60 -4.73 -6.67
C ILE A 45 2.96 -4.04 -6.58
N SER A 46 3.01 -2.75 -6.92
CA SER A 46 4.21 -1.92 -6.83
C SER A 46 3.81 -0.49 -6.45
N GLY A 47 3.85 -0.17 -5.16
CA GLY A 47 3.42 1.13 -4.64
C GLY A 47 1.94 1.39 -4.95
N THR A 48 1.65 2.49 -5.66
CA THR A 48 0.30 2.90 -6.09
C THR A 48 -0.19 2.20 -7.36
N GLN A 49 0.56 1.23 -7.88
CA GLN A 49 0.19 0.50 -9.11
C GLN A 49 -0.06 -0.98 -8.84
N ILE A 50 -1.08 -1.52 -9.51
CA ILE A 50 -1.38 -2.95 -9.53
C ILE A 50 -1.38 -3.47 -10.96
N THR A 51 -1.10 -4.76 -11.14
CA THR A 51 -1.24 -5.44 -12.43
C THR A 51 -2.44 -6.38 -12.39
N VAL A 52 -3.38 -6.23 -13.32
CA VAL A 52 -4.59 -7.05 -13.42
C VAL A 52 -4.71 -7.57 -14.85
N ASN A 53 -4.69 -8.90 -15.03
CA ASN A 53 -4.66 -9.55 -16.36
C ASN A 53 -3.52 -9.02 -17.29
N GLY A 54 -2.40 -8.57 -16.73
CA GLY A 54 -1.30 -7.98 -17.49
C GLY A 54 -1.44 -6.49 -17.81
N LEU A 55 -2.54 -5.84 -17.40
CA LEU A 55 -2.73 -4.40 -17.51
C LEU A 55 -2.25 -3.71 -16.23
N THR A 56 -1.47 -2.64 -16.40
CA THR A 56 -1.03 -1.80 -15.28
C THR A 56 -2.10 -0.76 -14.94
N VAL A 57 -2.50 -0.74 -13.67
CA VAL A 57 -3.56 0.12 -13.15
C VAL A 57 -2.96 1.02 -12.05
N SER A 58 -3.04 2.33 -12.23
CA SER A 58 -2.73 3.32 -11.21
C SER A 58 -3.92 3.53 -10.28
N LEU A 59 -3.66 3.51 -8.97
CA LEU A 59 -4.62 3.74 -7.90
C LEU A 59 -4.60 5.18 -7.38
N GLU A 60 -3.78 6.07 -7.95
CA GLU A 60 -3.57 7.43 -7.44
C GLU A 60 -4.85 8.28 -7.41
N ALA A 61 -5.79 8.03 -8.31
CA ALA A 61 -7.07 8.75 -8.38
C ALA A 61 -8.19 8.10 -7.54
N VAL A 62 -7.90 7.03 -6.81
CA VAL A 62 -8.87 6.35 -5.93
C VAL A 62 -8.75 6.94 -4.52
N GLU A 63 -9.71 7.77 -4.10
CA GLU A 63 -9.66 8.47 -2.80
C GLU A 63 -9.63 7.54 -1.58
N ALA A 64 -10.16 6.32 -1.70
CA ALA A 64 -10.14 5.29 -0.68
C ALA A 64 -9.79 3.95 -1.32
N ALA A 65 -8.52 3.81 -1.71
CA ALA A 65 -8.04 2.55 -2.24
C ALA A 65 -8.18 1.47 -1.16
N PRO A 66 -9.01 0.42 -1.37
CA PRO A 66 -9.08 -0.68 -0.43
C PRO A 66 -7.72 -1.40 -0.40
N GLU A 67 -7.42 -2.11 0.68
CA GLU A 67 -6.21 -2.94 0.74
C GLU A 67 -6.28 -4.03 -0.34
N VAL A 68 -5.50 -3.85 -1.41
CA VAL A 68 -5.40 -4.81 -2.49
C VAL A 68 -4.21 -5.73 -2.23
N LEU A 69 -4.40 -7.05 -2.38
CA LEU A 69 -3.39 -8.09 -2.23
C LEU A 69 -3.30 -8.88 -3.54
N VAL A 70 -2.10 -9.40 -3.83
CA VAL A 70 -1.89 -10.31 -4.97
C VAL A 70 -2.76 -11.56 -4.80
N GLY A 71 -3.40 -11.98 -5.88
CA GLY A 71 -4.34 -13.11 -5.91
C GLY A 71 -5.81 -12.73 -5.74
N MET A 72 -6.11 -11.51 -5.29
CA MET A 72 -7.51 -11.06 -5.17
C MET A 72 -8.16 -10.81 -6.54
N GLN A 73 -9.45 -11.13 -6.63
CA GLN A 73 -10.27 -10.74 -7.78
C GLN A 73 -10.81 -9.34 -7.55
N VAL A 74 -10.62 -8.46 -8.54
CA VAL A 74 -11.03 -7.05 -8.46
C VAL A 74 -11.80 -6.66 -9.72
N THR A 75 -12.75 -5.75 -9.58
CA THR A 75 -13.35 -5.00 -10.69
C THR A 75 -12.80 -3.58 -10.69
N VAL A 76 -12.23 -3.17 -11.81
CA VAL A 76 -11.60 -1.86 -12.00
C VAL A 76 -12.45 -1.05 -12.97
N GLN A 77 -12.77 0.19 -12.59
CA GLN A 77 -13.35 1.18 -13.49
C GLN A 77 -12.42 2.40 -13.53
N GLY A 78 -12.08 2.85 -14.74
CA GLY A 78 -11.10 3.92 -14.91
C GLY A 78 -11.02 4.44 -16.33
N LEU A 79 -9.98 5.23 -16.60
CA LEU A 79 -9.67 5.76 -17.93
C LEU A 79 -8.47 5.00 -18.50
N LEU A 80 -8.60 4.50 -19.73
CA LEU A 80 -7.47 3.95 -20.50
C LEU A 80 -6.71 5.10 -21.14
N LEU A 81 -5.49 5.36 -20.66
CA LEU A 81 -4.62 6.41 -21.15
C LEU A 81 -3.95 6.03 -22.49
N ALA A 82 -3.41 7.02 -23.19
CA ALA A 82 -2.81 6.84 -24.51
C ALA A 82 -1.55 5.95 -24.51
N ASP A 83 -0.91 5.79 -23.35
CA ASP A 83 0.26 4.94 -23.10
C ASP A 83 -0.12 3.48 -22.78
N GLY A 84 -1.41 3.16 -22.67
CA GLY A 84 -1.91 1.83 -22.33
C GLY A 84 -2.09 1.59 -20.83
N HIS A 85 -1.79 2.56 -19.97
CA HIS A 85 -2.06 2.47 -18.54
C HIS A 85 -3.52 2.79 -18.21
N ILE A 86 -4.02 2.23 -17.12
CA ILE A 86 -5.35 2.53 -16.60
C ILE A 86 -5.22 3.46 -15.39
N MET A 87 -5.91 4.60 -15.39
CA MET A 87 -6.11 5.40 -14.19
C MET A 87 -7.43 4.99 -13.54
N ALA A 88 -7.36 4.21 -12.45
CA ALA A 88 -8.55 3.75 -11.75
C ALA A 88 -9.24 4.91 -11.03
N GLN A 89 -10.56 4.97 -11.17
CA GLN A 89 -11.43 5.86 -10.40
C GLN A 89 -12.18 5.06 -9.32
N ILE A 90 -12.53 3.81 -9.63
CA ILE A 90 -13.25 2.91 -8.72
C ILE A 90 -12.59 1.54 -8.80
N ILE A 91 -12.37 0.94 -7.64
CA ILE A 91 -11.97 -0.46 -7.53
C ILE A 91 -12.86 -1.16 -6.50
N VAL A 92 -13.35 -2.35 -6.86
CA VAL A 92 -14.20 -3.17 -6.00
C VAL A 92 -13.55 -4.53 -5.85
N ILE A 93 -13.27 -4.95 -4.62
CA ILE A 93 -12.78 -6.29 -4.32
C ILE A 93 -13.96 -7.26 -4.41
N ILE A 94 -13.82 -8.28 -5.25
CA ILE A 94 -14.75 -9.40 -5.30
C ILE A 94 -14.17 -10.48 -4.41
N ALA A 95 -14.69 -10.56 -3.17
CA ALA A 95 -14.40 -11.71 -2.33
C ALA A 95 -14.86 -12.99 -3.08
N PRO A 96 -14.00 -14.01 -3.23
CA PRO A 96 -14.42 -15.27 -3.82
C PRO A 96 -15.62 -15.82 -3.04
N PRO A 97 -16.65 -16.36 -3.72
CA PRO A 97 -17.73 -17.04 -3.02
C PRO A 97 -17.13 -18.28 -2.34
N GLY A 98 -16.97 -18.23 -1.02
CA GLY A 98 -16.63 -19.42 -0.22
C GLY A 98 -15.17 -19.57 0.21
N VAL A 99 -14.33 -18.54 0.14
CA VAL A 99 -13.18 -18.46 1.05
C VAL A 99 -13.65 -17.90 2.40
N THR A 100 -14.51 -18.65 3.09
CA THR A 100 -14.35 -18.67 4.55
C THR A 100 -12.89 -19.02 4.75
N PRO A 101 -12.06 -18.19 5.41
CA PRO A 101 -10.67 -18.56 5.65
C PRO A 101 -10.72 -19.98 6.21
N GLU A 102 -10.20 -20.95 5.46
CA GLU A 102 -9.97 -22.27 6.01
C GLU A 102 -9.10 -21.97 7.22
N PRO A 103 -9.58 -22.20 8.46
CA PRO A 103 -8.84 -21.85 9.65
C PRO A 103 -7.49 -22.51 9.45
N THR A 104 -6.47 -21.69 9.20
CA THR A 104 -5.12 -22.17 8.99
C THR A 104 -4.87 -23.00 10.23
N ALA A 105 -4.68 -24.32 10.05
CA ALA A 105 -4.72 -25.27 11.16
C ALA A 105 -3.97 -24.64 12.32
N SER A 106 -4.73 -24.25 13.35
CA SER A 106 -4.19 -23.55 14.52
C SER A 106 -2.93 -24.32 14.89
N PRO A 107 -1.75 -23.67 14.90
CA PRO A 107 -0.52 -24.36 15.19
C PRO A 107 -0.79 -25.18 16.45
N THR A 108 -0.55 -26.49 16.39
CA THR A 108 -0.72 -27.35 17.56
C THR A 108 -0.05 -26.61 18.71
N PRO A 109 -0.80 -26.23 19.78
CA PRO A 109 -0.26 -25.36 20.81
C PRO A 109 1.00 -26.04 21.32
N THR A 110 2.13 -25.45 20.94
CA THR A 110 3.41 -25.88 21.48
C THR A 110 3.30 -25.46 22.91
N LEU A 111 3.16 -26.45 23.81
CA LEU A 111 2.96 -26.23 25.24
C LEU A 111 3.85 -25.08 25.68
N GLU A 112 3.19 -23.97 25.98
CA GLU A 112 3.83 -22.75 26.41
C GLU A 112 4.74 -23.13 27.59
N PRO A 113 6.04 -22.79 27.55
CA PRO A 113 6.89 -23.03 28.71
C PRO A 113 6.18 -22.37 29.88
N THR A 114 5.88 -23.18 30.92
CA THR A 114 5.29 -22.68 32.15
C THR A 114 6.02 -21.39 32.51
N PRO A 115 5.34 -20.22 32.58
CA PRO A 115 6.02 -18.97 32.83
C PRO A 115 6.85 -19.18 34.09
N GLY A 116 8.18 -19.11 33.91
CA GLY A 116 9.09 -19.07 35.04
C GLY A 116 8.64 -17.93 35.96
N PRO A 117 8.95 -18.00 37.26
CA PRO A 117 8.57 -16.94 38.18
C PRO A 117 8.94 -15.59 37.55
N SER A 118 7.91 -14.77 37.30
CA SER A 118 8.07 -13.41 36.79
C SER A 118 9.20 -12.77 37.62
N PRO A 119 10.24 -12.23 36.97
CA PRO A 119 11.34 -11.63 37.70
C PRO A 119 10.74 -10.59 38.64
N THR A 120 10.90 -10.83 39.95
CA THR A 120 10.55 -9.83 40.94
C THR A 120 11.27 -8.55 40.52
N PRO A 121 10.55 -7.43 40.27
CA PRO A 121 11.17 -6.22 39.78
C PRO A 121 12.31 -5.87 40.73
N THR A 122 13.54 -6.02 40.23
CA THR A 122 14.71 -5.59 40.97
C THR A 122 14.63 -4.09 40.94
N ALA A 123 14.31 -3.47 42.08
CA ALA A 123 14.34 -2.03 42.23
C ALA A 123 15.74 -1.55 41.84
N VAL A 124 15.87 -1.01 40.63
CA VAL A 124 17.09 -0.38 40.17
C VAL A 124 17.26 0.85 41.02
N THR A 125 18.17 0.76 41.99
CA THR A 125 18.54 1.88 42.86
C THR A 125 19.38 2.83 42.01
N GLY A 126 18.69 3.73 41.31
CA GLY A 126 19.31 4.70 40.42
C GLY A 126 18.29 5.57 39.71
N GLY A 127 17.59 6.43 40.48
CA GLY A 127 17.06 7.76 40.13
C GLY A 127 16.30 8.06 38.82
N GLY A 128 16.21 7.16 37.85
CA GLY A 128 15.55 7.39 36.57
C GLY A 128 14.09 6.95 36.62
N VAL A 129 13.19 7.80 36.12
CA VAL A 129 11.81 7.40 35.85
C VAL A 129 11.82 6.45 34.65
N VAL A 130 11.43 5.19 34.87
CA VAL A 130 11.22 4.21 33.79
C VAL A 130 9.78 4.35 33.30
N VAL A 131 9.63 4.57 32.00
CA VAL A 131 8.34 4.58 31.32
C VAL A 131 8.08 3.19 30.77
N VAL A 132 6.91 2.66 31.08
CA VAL A 132 6.42 1.40 30.52
C VAL A 132 5.13 1.69 29.76
N ILE A 133 5.11 1.38 28.47
CA ILE A 133 3.94 1.50 27.61
C ILE A 133 3.57 0.08 27.15
N GLU A 134 2.36 -0.34 27.46
CA GLU A 134 1.81 -1.65 27.05
C GLU A 134 0.52 -1.42 26.27
N GLY A 135 0.45 -1.93 25.05
CA GLY A 135 -0.74 -1.76 24.21
C GLY A 135 -0.59 -2.39 22.83
N PRO A 136 -1.70 -2.50 22.08
CA PRO A 136 -1.67 -3.01 20.72
C PRO A 136 -0.99 -1.99 19.78
N VAL A 137 -0.25 -2.48 18.79
CA VAL A 137 0.29 -1.64 17.72
C VAL A 137 -0.85 -1.18 16.82
N GLU A 138 -1.05 0.14 16.71
CA GLU A 138 -2.11 0.76 15.91
C GLU A 138 -1.64 1.10 14.48
N ALA A 139 -0.36 1.46 14.31
CA ALA A 139 0.23 1.78 13.01
C ALA A 139 1.75 1.53 13.00
N ILE A 140 2.30 1.29 11.81
CA ILE A 140 3.74 1.15 11.56
C ILE A 140 4.11 2.03 10.37
N ASN A 141 5.08 2.93 10.54
CA ASN A 141 5.63 3.78 9.49
C ASN A 141 7.15 3.72 9.52
N VAL A 142 7.72 2.85 8.68
CA VAL A 142 9.16 2.56 8.62
C VAL A 142 9.68 2.04 9.96
N ASN A 143 10.28 2.89 10.79
CA ASN A 143 10.83 2.57 12.10
C ASN A 143 10.05 3.23 13.26
N ILE A 144 8.85 3.75 12.98
CA ILE A 144 7.96 4.37 13.95
C ILE A 144 6.74 3.47 14.14
N ILE A 145 6.45 3.08 15.38
CA ILE A 145 5.21 2.38 15.74
C ILE A 145 4.30 3.31 16.54
N THR A 146 2.99 3.16 16.39
CA THR A 146 1.99 3.93 17.15
C THR A 146 1.28 3.02 18.14
N ILE A 147 1.22 3.42 19.42
CA ILE A 147 0.46 2.74 20.48
C ILE A 147 -0.35 3.79 21.22
N TYR A 148 -1.68 3.68 21.27
CA TYR A 148 -2.57 4.68 21.89
C TYR A 148 -2.31 6.11 21.41
N ASN A 149 -2.10 6.29 20.10
CA ASN A 149 -1.68 7.56 19.47
C ASN A 149 -0.31 8.11 19.93
N ILE A 150 0.53 7.30 20.58
CA ILE A 150 1.91 7.66 20.95
C ILE A 150 2.85 7.07 19.90
N ASN A 151 3.64 7.93 19.25
CA ASN A 151 4.65 7.51 18.29
C ASN A 151 5.95 7.11 19.01
N ILE A 152 6.41 5.90 18.75
CA ILE A 152 7.61 5.31 19.34
C ILE A 152 8.60 5.05 18.21
N VAL A 153 9.76 5.69 18.29
CA VAL A 153 10.82 5.54 17.29
C VAL A 153 11.74 4.39 17.71
N ILE A 154 11.84 3.39 16.84
CA ILE A 154 12.72 2.23 17.00
C ILE A 154 13.97 2.46 16.14
N ASN A 155 15.11 1.87 16.52
CA ASN A 155 16.29 1.86 15.67
C ASN A 155 15.95 1.15 14.33
N ALA A 156 16.27 1.77 13.19
CA ALA A 156 15.96 1.23 11.88
C ALA A 156 16.64 -0.14 11.59
N ASP A 157 17.75 -0.43 12.27
CA ASP A 157 18.47 -1.70 12.17
C ASP A 157 17.99 -2.75 13.19
N ASP A 158 16.98 -2.42 14.02
CA ASP A 158 16.47 -3.35 15.03
C ASP A 158 15.68 -4.50 14.36
N PRO A 159 16.06 -5.77 14.58
CA PRO A 159 15.39 -6.92 13.98
C PRO A 159 13.91 -7.04 14.38
N VAL A 160 13.47 -6.40 15.49
CA VAL A 160 12.07 -6.41 15.92
C VAL A 160 11.12 -5.81 14.87
N LEU A 161 11.62 -4.86 14.06
CA LEU A 161 10.85 -4.23 12.99
C LEU A 161 10.44 -5.22 11.89
N ALA A 162 11.16 -6.33 11.73
CA ALA A 162 10.83 -7.36 10.76
C ALA A 162 9.72 -8.31 11.24
N ILE A 163 9.41 -8.29 12.54
CA ILE A 163 8.52 -9.27 13.19
C ILE A 163 7.21 -8.61 13.61
N ILE A 164 7.26 -7.37 14.11
CA ILE A 164 6.12 -6.63 14.63
C ILE A 164 5.05 -6.37 13.55
N GLN A 165 3.79 -6.62 13.89
CA GLN A 165 2.62 -6.39 13.03
C GLN A 165 1.60 -5.49 13.73
N ILE A 166 0.73 -4.85 12.93
CA ILE A 166 -0.41 -4.09 13.46
C ILE A 166 -1.33 -5.07 14.21
N GLY A 167 -1.69 -4.72 15.44
CA GLY A 167 -2.48 -5.55 16.35
C GLY A 167 -1.67 -6.30 17.41
N ASP A 168 -0.35 -6.44 17.24
CA ASP A 168 0.50 -7.11 18.24
C ASP A 168 0.47 -6.36 19.58
N LEU A 169 0.36 -7.11 20.68
CA LEU A 169 0.52 -6.52 22.01
C LEU A 169 2.00 -6.38 22.33
N VAL A 170 2.46 -5.14 22.49
CA VAL A 170 3.87 -4.86 22.77
C VAL A 170 4.03 -4.12 24.09
N ARG A 171 5.13 -4.43 24.77
CA ARG A 171 5.62 -3.71 25.94
C ARG A 171 6.89 -2.97 25.55
N VAL A 172 6.84 -1.65 25.64
CA VAL A 172 7.98 -0.77 25.39
C VAL A 172 8.46 -0.21 26.73
N GLU A 173 9.74 -0.41 27.01
CA GLU A 173 10.40 0.16 28.18
C GLU A 173 11.43 1.19 27.72
N GLY A 174 11.37 2.36 28.33
CA GLY A 174 12.39 3.38 28.12
C GLY A 174 12.64 4.22 29.35
N GLN A 175 13.75 4.94 29.32
CA GLN A 175 14.15 5.84 30.39
C GLN A 175 14.12 7.27 29.85
N PHE A 176 13.60 8.19 30.66
CA PHE A 176 13.81 9.61 30.41
C PHE A 176 15.29 9.91 30.61
N VAL A 177 15.94 10.38 29.56
CA VAL A 177 17.24 11.03 29.69
C VAL A 177 16.92 12.48 30.01
N ASP A 178 17.09 12.85 31.27
CA ASP A 178 17.07 14.25 31.66
C ASP A 178 18.41 14.84 31.20
N ASP A 179 18.37 15.65 30.14
CA ASP A 179 19.57 16.32 29.62
C ASP A 179 19.91 17.60 30.43
N ASP A 180 19.04 18.00 31.37
CA ASP A 180 19.23 19.16 32.24
C ASP A 180 19.21 18.74 33.72
N ASP A 181 20.20 19.20 34.49
CA ASP A 181 20.34 18.89 35.92
C ASP A 181 19.24 19.52 36.82
N ASP A 182 18.13 20.01 36.25
CA ASP A 182 17.07 20.73 36.94
C ASP A 182 16.00 19.77 37.49
N LEU A 183 16.38 19.08 38.57
CA LEU A 183 15.63 18.09 39.35
C LEU A 183 14.29 18.54 39.99
N THR A 184 13.58 19.53 39.44
CA THR A 184 12.36 20.07 40.09
C THR A 184 11.14 20.34 39.20
N GLU A 185 11.21 20.15 37.89
CA GLU A 185 9.97 20.21 37.09
C GLU A 185 9.32 18.83 36.99
N TRP A 186 8.10 18.75 37.53
CA TRP A 186 7.21 17.64 37.29
C TRP A 186 7.04 17.53 35.77
N ILE A 187 7.40 16.39 35.19
CA ILE A 187 7.33 16.10 33.75
C ILE A 187 5.99 16.60 33.20
N ARG A 188 6.02 17.76 32.51
CA ARG A 188 4.87 18.25 31.76
C ARG A 188 4.89 17.56 30.40
N ILE A 189 3.95 16.64 30.22
CA ILE A 189 3.66 16.09 28.90
C ILE A 189 2.79 17.12 28.17
N ASP A 190 3.41 18.17 27.65
CA ASP A 190 2.73 19.10 26.74
C ASP A 190 2.79 18.55 25.31
N ASN A 191 1.73 18.76 24.53
CA ASN A 191 1.56 18.24 23.16
C ASN A 191 2.65 18.69 22.15
N ASP A 192 3.59 19.53 22.59
CA ASP A 192 4.69 20.09 21.79
C ASP A 192 6.07 19.56 22.25
N THR A 193 6.11 18.69 23.27
CA THR A 193 7.36 18.16 23.84
C THR A 193 7.70 16.83 23.16
N GLN A 194 8.76 16.82 22.37
CA GLN A 194 9.29 15.59 21.80
C GLN A 194 10.03 14.81 22.91
N ILE A 195 9.42 13.72 23.39
CA ILE A 195 10.05 12.86 24.39
C ILE A 195 11.07 11.96 23.69
N ASN A 196 12.35 12.19 23.97
CA ASN A 196 13.42 11.29 23.56
C ASN A 196 13.44 10.08 24.50
N ILE A 197 12.66 9.06 24.16
CA ILE A 197 12.65 7.79 24.88
C ILE A 197 13.80 6.94 24.33
N THR A 198 14.82 6.67 25.16
CA THR A 198 15.78 5.61 24.83
C THR A 198 15.13 4.29 25.18
N ILE A 199 14.81 3.50 24.16
CA ILE A 199 14.22 2.18 24.34
C ILE A 199 15.30 1.24 24.86
N ILE A 200 15.06 0.65 26.04
CA ILE A 200 16.00 -0.26 26.69
C ILE A 200 15.68 -1.70 26.30
N ALA A 201 14.39 -2.02 26.16
CA ALA A 201 13.91 -3.32 25.73
C ALA A 201 12.52 -3.20 25.08
N ILE A 202 12.26 -4.06 24.10
CA ILE A 202 10.93 -4.31 23.55
C ILE A 202 10.64 -5.79 23.77
N THR A 203 9.52 -6.07 24.42
CA THR A 203 8.99 -7.44 24.53
C THR A 203 7.69 -7.51 23.75
N ILE A 204 7.67 -8.36 22.72
CA ILE A 204 6.44 -8.68 22.00
C ILE A 204 5.75 -9.80 22.78
N VAL A 205 4.53 -9.54 23.21
CA VAL A 205 3.66 -10.55 23.81
C VAL A 205 2.66 -10.93 22.74
N ILE A 206 2.86 -12.09 22.12
CA ILE A 206 1.88 -12.64 21.19
C ILE A 206 0.72 -13.17 22.05
N VAL A 207 -0.36 -12.39 22.12
CA VAL A 207 -1.61 -12.82 22.75
C VAL A 207 -2.41 -13.52 21.65
N ASP A 208 -2.34 -14.85 21.64
CA ASP A 208 -3.14 -15.72 20.75
C ASP A 208 -4.62 -15.73 21.18
#